data_AF-A0A8X6SDA5-F1
#
_entry.id   AF-A0A8X6SDA5-F1
#
_cell.length_a   1.000
_cell.length_b   1.000
_cell.length_c   1.000
_cell.angle_alpha   90.00
_cell.angle_beta   90.00
_cell.angle_gamma   90.00
#
_symmetry.space_group_name_H-M   'P 1'
#
loop_
_entity.id
_entity.type
_entity.pdbx_description
1 polymer ?
#
loop_
_entity_poly.entity_id
_entity_poly.type
_entity_poly.pdbx_seq_one_letter_code
_entity_poly.pdbx_strand_id
1 'polypeptide(L)'
;MLARDWLSFWTQFEKIHEDVNIDDRDKFRKYLIQSTAPGSSPKRYCRKLPATTANYKKAIEYLKKERYGNTIVLIQVYIRDLLQLVMAKK
;
A
#
# COMPACT_ATOMS: atom_id res chain seq x y z
N MET A 1 -5.23 8.53 -0.81
CA MET A 1 -5.15 7.37 -1.72
C MET A 1 -6.47 6.66 -1.65
N LEU A 2 -7.15 6.57 -2.79
CA LEU A 2 -8.30 5.70 -2.98
C LEU A 2 -7.83 4.24 -2.94
N ALA A 3 -8.75 3.29 -2.73
CA ALA A 3 -8.42 1.86 -2.69
C ALA A 3 -7.71 1.39 -3.98
N ARG A 4 -8.04 2.01 -5.13
CA ARG A 4 -7.44 1.74 -6.44
C ARG A 4 -5.98 2.19 -6.53
N ASP A 5 -5.62 3.31 -5.89
CA ASP A 5 -4.24 3.82 -5.86
C ASP A 5 -3.32 2.89 -5.06
N TRP A 6 -3.84 2.29 -3.98
CA TRP A 6 -3.09 1.34 -3.16
C TRP A 6 -2.78 0.03 -3.88
N LEU A 7 -3.67 -0.42 -4.78
CA LEU A 7 -3.38 -1.57 -5.64
C LEU A 7 -2.20 -1.28 -6.56
N SER A 8 -2.27 -0.15 -7.27
CA SER A 8 -1.23 0.24 -8.20
C SER A 8 0.10 0.44 -7.48
N PHE A 9 0.06 0.98 -6.26
CA PHE A 9 1.22 1.00 -5.36
C PHE A 9 1.75 -0.41 -5.10
N TRP A 10 0.93 -1.37 -4.65
CA TRP A 10 1.44 -2.68 -4.23
C TRP A 10 2.01 -3.48 -5.39
N THR A 11 1.37 -3.45 -6.56
CA THR A 11 1.90 -4.12 -7.77
C THR A 11 3.27 -3.55 -8.18
N GLN A 12 3.49 -2.24 -8.01
CA GLN A 12 4.79 -1.62 -8.27
C GLN A 12 5.80 -1.91 -7.15
N PHE A 13 5.33 -1.87 -5.91
CA PHE A 13 6.15 -2.02 -4.71
C PHE A 13 6.59 -3.46 -4.48
N GLU A 14 5.83 -4.46 -4.93
CA GLU A 14 6.18 -5.89 -4.85
C GLU A 14 7.51 -6.19 -5.53
N LYS A 15 7.73 -5.62 -6.73
CA LYS A 15 9.01 -5.73 -7.45
C LYS A 15 10.19 -5.20 -6.63
N ILE A 16 9.99 -4.10 -5.92
CA ILE A 16 11.00 -3.48 -5.04
C ILE A 16 11.17 -4.30 -3.76
N HIS A 17 10.08 -4.86 -3.23
CA HIS A 17 10.08 -5.68 -2.03
C HIS A 17 10.88 -6.98 -2.23
N GLU A 18 10.70 -7.62 -3.38
CA GLU A 18 11.36 -8.88 -3.74
C GLU A 18 12.80 -8.70 -4.25
N ASP A 19 13.20 -7.49 -4.63
CA ASP A 19 14.56 -7.23 -5.10
C ASP A 19 15.59 -7.44 -3.98
N VAL A 20 16.43 -8.46 -4.12
CA VAL A 20 17.47 -8.81 -3.15
C VAL A 20 18.67 -7.85 -3.18
N ASN A 21 18.81 -7.03 -4.23
CA ASN A 21 19.92 -6.09 -4.39
C ASN A 21 19.70 -4.79 -3.59
N ILE A 22 18.48 -4.53 -3.15
CA ILE A 22 18.14 -3.33 -2.39
C ILE A 22 18.12 -3.69 -0.90
N ASP A 23 18.88 -2.95 -0.09
CA ASP A 23 18.85 -3.12 1.37
C ASP A 23 17.46 -2.81 1.92
N ASP A 24 17.00 -3.59 2.90
CA ASP A 24 15.69 -3.41 3.50
C ASP A 24 15.50 -2.02 4.15
N ARG A 25 16.58 -1.37 4.62
CA ARG A 25 16.50 0.02 5.10
C ARG A 25 16.27 1.00 3.97
N ASP A 26 16.87 0.76 2.81
CA ASP A 26 16.63 1.56 1.61
C ASP A 26 15.21 1.34 1.06
N LYS A 27 14.72 0.08 1.03
CA LYS A 27 13.30 -0.24 0.74
C LYS A 27 12.36 0.52 1.66
N PHE A 28 12.66 0.59 2.95
CA PHE A 28 11.85 1.32 3.91
C PHE A 28 11.91 2.84 3.74
N ARG A 29 13.11 3.41 3.67
CA ARG A 29 13.30 4.87 3.73
C ARG A 29 13.07 5.54 2.38
N LYS A 30 13.62 4.98 1.31
CA LYS A 30 13.55 5.57 -0.04
C LYS A 30 12.24 5.22 -0.71
N TYR A 31 11.81 3.96 -0.66
CA TYR A 31 10.66 3.54 -1.44
C TYR A 31 9.35 3.61 -0.64
N LEU A 32 9.27 2.97 0.54
CA LEU A 32 7.99 2.89 1.27
C LEU A 32 7.51 4.25 1.80
N ILE A 33 8.37 5.03 2.44
CA ILE A 33 8.00 6.34 3.01
C ILE A 33 7.75 7.38 1.92
N GLN A 34 8.47 7.32 0.80
CA GLN A 34 8.31 8.29 -0.28
C GLN A 34 7.05 8.03 -1.09
N SER A 35 6.76 6.77 -1.39
CA SER A 35 5.60 6.36 -2.19
C SER A 35 4.28 6.46 -1.44
N THR A 36 4.28 6.62 -0.12
CA THR A 36 3.05 6.91 0.64
C THR A 36 2.64 8.38 0.53
N ALA A 37 1.34 8.62 0.34
CA ALA A 37 0.80 9.97 0.15
C ALA A 37 1.11 10.89 1.35
N PRO A 38 1.51 12.15 1.12
CA PRO A 38 1.75 13.12 2.19
C PRO A 38 0.51 13.29 3.08
N GLY A 39 0.71 13.39 4.39
CA GLY A 39 -0.38 13.51 5.37
C GLY A 39 -1.20 12.23 5.63
N SER A 40 -0.93 11.13 4.92
CA SER A 40 -1.66 9.88 5.13
C SER A 40 -1.29 9.16 6.44
N SER A 41 -2.27 8.48 7.04
CA SER A 41 -2.08 7.60 8.20
C SER A 41 -0.91 6.60 8.01
N PRO A 42 -0.80 5.87 6.89
CA PRO A 42 0.31 4.95 6.64
C PRO A 42 1.69 5.63 6.60
N LYS A 43 1.80 6.83 6.01
CA LYS A 43 3.06 7.61 6.02
C LYS A 43 3.44 8.04 7.43
N ARG A 44 2.47 8.50 8.22
CA ARG A 44 2.68 8.92 9.62
C ARG A 44 3.10 7.75 10.50
N TYR A 45 2.60 6.55 10.26
CA TYR A 45 3.07 5.34 10.94
C TYR A 45 4.52 5.01 10.55
N CYS A 46 4.81 4.92 9.25
CA CYS A 46 6.15 4.58 8.76
C CYS A 46 7.22 5.60 9.21
N ARG A 47 6.88 6.89 9.24
CA ARG A 47 7.82 7.96 9.64
C ARG A 47 8.14 7.97 11.15
N LYS A 48 7.31 7.36 11.99
CA LYS A 48 7.57 7.24 13.44
C LYS A 48 8.59 6.16 13.77
N LEU A 49 8.75 5.17 12.89
CA LEU A 49 9.66 4.06 13.11
C LEU A 49 11.07 4.42 12.59
N PRO A 50 12.14 4.11 13.35
CA PRO A 50 13.49 4.24 12.83
C PRO A 50 13.70 3.26 11.66
N ALA A 51 14.50 3.66 10.68
CA ALA A 51 14.74 2.89 9.46
C ALA A 51 15.65 1.68 9.69
N THR A 52 15.07 0.63 10.26
CA THR A 52 15.71 -0.66 10.51
C THR A 52 14.98 -1.76 9.76
N THR A 53 15.68 -2.84 9.41
CA THR A 53 15.12 -4.03 8.75
C THR A 53 13.94 -4.62 9.53
N ALA A 54 14.02 -4.65 10.86
CA ALA A 54 12.94 -5.13 11.71
C ALA A 54 11.68 -4.25 11.60
N ASN A 55 11.86 -2.93 11.54
CA ASN A 55 10.75 -1.99 11.43
C ASN A 55 10.17 -1.94 10.01
N TYR A 56 10.98 -2.23 8.99
CA TYR A 56 10.49 -2.43 7.62
C TYR A 56 9.45 -3.53 7.57
N LYS A 57 9.77 -4.72 8.12
CA LYS A 57 8.85 -5.85 8.17
C LYS A 57 7.56 -5.51 8.93
N LYS A 58 7.67 -4.84 10.08
CA LYS A 58 6.50 -4.37 10.87
C LYS A 58 5.63 -3.38 10.08
N ALA A 59 6.25 -2.46 9.33
CA ALA A 59 5.51 -1.50 8.53
C ALA A 59 4.78 -2.17 7.37
N ILE A 60 5.40 -3.13 6.68
CA ILE A 60 4.74 -3.91 5.63
C ILE A 60 3.57 -4.72 6.19
N GLU A 61 3.76 -5.37 7.34
CA GLU A 61 2.70 -6.14 8.00
C GLU A 61 1.52 -5.22 8.41
N TYR A 62 1.82 -4.05 8.98
CA TYR A 62 0.81 -3.04 9.31
C TYR A 62 0.03 -2.62 8.07
N LEU A 63 0.70 -2.27 6.97
CA LEU A 63 0.03 -1.85 5.74
C LEU A 63 -0.82 -2.97 5.12
N LYS A 64 -0.35 -4.22 5.17
CA LYS A 64 -1.09 -5.39 4.66
C LYS A 64 -2.32 -5.74 5.52
N LYS A 65 -2.21 -5.65 6.85
CA LYS A 65 -3.31 -5.91 7.80
C LYS A 65 -4.38 -4.84 7.73
N GLU A 66 -3.97 -3.59 7.60
CA GLU A 66 -4.88 -2.48 7.40
C GLU A 66 -5.57 -2.56 6.01
N ARG A 67 -6.54 -1.68 5.77
CA ARG A 67 -7.30 -1.59 4.51
C ARG A 67 -6.44 -1.30 3.26
N TYR A 68 -5.11 -1.21 3.39
CA TYR A 68 -4.20 -0.78 2.35
C TYR A 68 -3.63 -1.93 1.53
N GLY A 69 -3.63 -3.18 2.02
CA GLY A 69 -3.18 -4.37 1.26
C GLY A 69 -4.26 -5.43 1.04
N ASN A 70 -5.52 -5.14 1.40
CA ASN A 70 -6.58 -6.14 1.43
C ASN A 70 -7.34 -6.23 0.08
N THR A 71 -7.10 -7.31 -0.65
CA THR A 71 -7.77 -7.66 -1.91
C THR A 71 -9.31 -7.71 -1.79
N ILE A 72 -9.87 -8.02 -0.62
CA ILE A 72 -11.33 -8.04 -0.38
C ILE A 72 -11.93 -6.63 -0.48
N VAL A 73 -11.21 -5.61 0.03
CA VAL A 73 -11.64 -4.21 -0.10
C VAL A 73 -11.69 -3.79 -1.57
N LEU A 74 -10.77 -4.33 -2.37
CA LEU A 74 -10.70 -4.09 -3.81
C LEU A 74 -11.86 -4.76 -4.56
N ILE A 75 -12.17 -6.02 -4.24
CA ILE A 75 -13.33 -6.73 -4.79
C ILE A 75 -14.61 -5.95 -4.48
N GLN A 76 -14.75 -5.41 -3.27
CA GLN A 76 -15.89 -4.58 -2.91
C GLN A 76 -15.99 -3.28 -3.73
N VAL A 77 -14.86 -2.63 -4.04
CA VAL A 77 -14.82 -1.42 -4.89
C VAL A 77 -15.19 -1.77 -6.33
N TYR A 78 -14.61 -2.83 -6.89
CA TYR A 78 -14.96 -3.29 -8.24
C TYR A 78 -16.43 -3.70 -8.36
N ILE A 79 -16.97 -4.43 -7.38
CA ILE A 79 -18.41 -4.78 -7.34
C ILE A 79 -19.27 -3.52 -7.28
N ARG A 80 -18.91 -2.53 -6.48
CA ARG A 80 -19.64 -1.25 -6.41
C ARG A 80 -19.62 -0.51 -7.75
N ASP A 81 -18.45 -0.41 -8.39
CA ASP A 81 -18.30 0.25 -9.70
C ASP A 81 -19.15 -0.47 -10.77
N LEU A 82 -19.15 -1.81 -10.77
CA LEU A 82 -19.97 -2.63 -11.68
C LEU A 82 -21.48 -2.44 -11.43
N LEU A 83 -21.90 -2.44 -10.17
CA LEU A 83 -23.31 -2.21 -9.81
C LEU A 83 -23.76 -0.80 -10.24
N GLN A 84 -22.92 0.22 -10.07
CA GLN A 84 -23.22 1.57 -10.56
C GLN A 84 -23.39 1.62 -12.07
N LEU A 85 -22.54 0.92 -12.84
CA LEU A 85 -22.67 0.85 -14.30
C LEU A 85 -23.97 0.17 -14.74
N VAL A 86 -24.38 -0.91 -14.06
CA VAL A 86 -25.64 -1.61 -14.34
C VAL A 86 -26.84 -0.72 -14.01
N MET A 87 -26.79 0.00 -12.88
CA MET A 87 -27.87 0.91 -12.48
C MET A 87 -27.95 2.17 -13.34
N ALA A 88 -26.82 2.67 -13.87
CA ALA A 88 -26.76 3.83 -14.76
C ALA A 88 -27.24 3.53 -16.19
N LYS A 89 -27.40 2.25 -16.56
CA LYS A 89 -27.96 1.82 -17.85
C LYS A 89 -29.49 1.72 -17.87
N LYS A 90 -30.17 2.17 -16.80
CA LYS A 90 -31.63 2.13 -16.67
C LYS A 90 -32.26 3.49 -16.93
#